data_AF-A0A2N5YIL2-F1
#
_entry.id   AF-A0A2N5YIL2-F1
#
_cell.length_a   1.000
_cell.length_b   1.000
_cell.length_c   1.000
_cell.angle_alpha   90.00
_cell.angle_beta   90.00
_cell.angle_gamma   90.00
#
_symmetry.space_group_name_H-M   'P 1'
#
loop_
_entity.id
_entity.type
_entity.pdbx_description
1 polymer ?
#
loop_
_entity_poly.entity_id
_entity_poly.type
_entity_poly.pdbx_seq_one_letter_code
_entity_poly.pdbx_strand_id
1 'polypeptide(L)'
;NEDCGQMSAWYVLSAMGFYPVTPAMDYYAIGSPVFKKQTISLENGKTFTITAENNSPDNVYIQSATLNGKEYEKSYIKHADIIEGGELIFKMGKTPSKWAAEDKNIPVSILKGEKLSVTPFITNAALTFKDSILIDIQSPEEADIYYSFGKDSSNFRLFEEPFYVDTSIDLYAYAKCQGQMDSYVMSSSIKKIPGGRSIIINAEYNPQYTAGGDEGLIDYIRGGEDFRTGNWQGYQAQDFEAVVDLGKVQKINVVKAGFIQDLRSWIVMPEYVEI
;
A
#
# COMPACT_ATOMS: atom_id res chain seq x y z
N ASN A 1 -0.78 -24.12 10.00
CA ASN A 1 -2.24 -23.96 10.05
C ASN A 1 -2.78 -24.55 8.77
N GLU A 2 -3.89 -25.29 8.80
CA GLU A 2 -4.51 -25.86 7.59
C GLU A 2 -5.58 -24.93 7.02
N ASP A 3 -5.92 -23.87 7.78
CA ASP A 3 -6.89 -22.83 7.43
C ASP A 3 -8.24 -23.43 7.00
N CYS A 4 -8.71 -24.41 7.79
CA CYS A 4 -10.03 -25.02 7.70
C CYS A 4 -10.42 -25.53 6.29
N GLY A 5 -9.49 -26.14 5.57
CA GLY A 5 -9.67 -26.70 4.24
C GLY A 5 -9.03 -25.89 3.12
N GLN A 6 -8.61 -24.64 3.38
CA GLN A 6 -8.10 -23.76 2.32
C GLN A 6 -6.83 -24.31 1.67
N MET A 7 -5.86 -24.75 2.47
CA MET A 7 -4.59 -25.30 1.95
C MET A 7 -4.82 -26.61 1.18
N SER A 8 -5.74 -27.45 1.66
CA SER A 8 -6.13 -28.69 1.00
C SER A 8 -6.80 -28.43 -0.35
N ALA A 9 -7.77 -27.51 -0.39
CA ALA A 9 -8.47 -27.13 -1.62
C ALA A 9 -7.51 -26.50 -2.64
N TRP A 10 -6.56 -25.68 -2.19
CA TRP A 10 -5.52 -25.12 -3.04
C TRP A 10 -4.70 -26.21 -3.72
N TYR A 11 -4.26 -27.22 -2.97
CA TYR A 11 -3.49 -28.33 -3.54
C TYR A 11 -4.31 -29.13 -4.54
N VAL A 12 -5.56 -29.48 -4.21
CA VAL A 12 -6.43 -30.27 -5.09
C VAL A 12 -6.66 -29.58 -6.43
N LEU A 13 -7.02 -28.29 -6.42
CA LEU A 13 -7.25 -27.52 -7.64
C LEU A 13 -5.95 -27.33 -8.44
N SER A 14 -4.86 -26.93 -7.78
CA SER A 14 -3.57 -26.74 -8.44
C SER A 14 -3.03 -28.04 -9.06
N ALA A 15 -3.20 -29.17 -8.37
CA ALA A 15 -2.82 -30.48 -8.89
C ALA A 15 -3.66 -30.87 -10.11
N MET A 16 -4.91 -30.40 -10.21
CA MET A 16 -5.73 -30.54 -11.42
C MET A 16 -5.30 -29.63 -12.57
N GLY A 17 -4.43 -28.65 -12.30
CA GLY A 17 -3.88 -27.75 -13.29
C GLY A 17 -4.74 -26.51 -13.54
N PHE A 18 -5.66 -26.15 -12.64
CA PHE A 18 -6.36 -24.87 -12.71
C PHE A 18 -6.74 -24.32 -11.33
N TYR A 19 -6.93 -23.00 -11.21
CA TYR A 19 -7.23 -22.35 -9.93
C TYR A 19 -8.11 -21.10 -10.09
N PRO A 20 -9.09 -20.86 -9.19
CA PRO A 20 -9.92 -19.65 -9.19
C PRO A 20 -9.17 -18.47 -8.54
N VAL A 21 -8.29 -17.81 -9.30
CA VAL A 21 -7.49 -16.66 -8.82
C VAL A 21 -8.39 -15.50 -8.36
N THR A 22 -9.48 -15.26 -9.08
CA THR A 22 -10.48 -14.23 -8.78
C THR A 22 -11.85 -14.90 -8.55
N PRO A 23 -12.12 -15.40 -7.32
CA PRO A 23 -13.40 -16.01 -7.00
C PRO A 23 -14.59 -15.12 -7.41
N ALA A 24 -15.71 -15.76 -7.78
CA ALA A 24 -16.89 -15.15 -8.39
C ALA A 24 -16.78 -14.72 -9.87
N MET A 25 -15.58 -14.79 -10.48
CA MET A 25 -15.47 -14.76 -11.94
C MET A 25 -15.84 -16.14 -12.53
N ASP A 26 -16.29 -16.16 -13.79
CA ASP A 26 -16.77 -17.36 -14.48
C ASP A 26 -15.65 -18.27 -15.02
N TYR A 27 -14.41 -18.10 -14.55
CA TYR A 27 -13.25 -18.81 -15.08
C TYR A 27 -12.23 -19.23 -14.01
N TYR A 28 -11.38 -20.17 -14.39
CA TYR A 28 -10.25 -20.66 -13.62
C TYR A 28 -8.97 -20.46 -14.43
N ALA A 29 -7.92 -19.89 -13.85
CA ALA A 29 -6.63 -19.77 -14.50
C ALA A 29 -5.99 -21.16 -14.61
N ILE A 30 -5.44 -21.51 -15.78
CA ILE A 30 -4.75 -22.78 -16.01
C ILE A 30 -3.31 -22.67 -15.52
N GLY A 31 -2.90 -23.63 -14.68
CA GLY A 31 -1.53 -23.85 -14.24
C GLY A 31 -0.92 -25.05 -14.96
N SER A 32 -0.18 -25.88 -14.21
CA SER A 32 0.34 -27.15 -14.72
C SER A 32 -0.28 -28.33 -13.94
N PRO A 33 -0.92 -29.31 -14.62
CA PRO A 33 -1.44 -30.49 -13.95
C PRO A 33 -0.31 -31.35 -13.39
N VAL A 34 -0.55 -31.99 -12.24
CA VAL A 34 0.41 -32.91 -11.58
C VAL A 34 0.20 -34.36 -12.03
N PHE A 35 -1.05 -34.76 -12.29
CA PHE A 35 -1.37 -36.13 -12.69
C PHE A 35 -1.55 -36.23 -14.21
N LYS A 36 -1.34 -37.44 -14.77
CA LYS A 36 -1.51 -37.71 -16.20
C LYS A 36 -2.98 -37.72 -16.64
N LYS A 37 -3.88 -38.12 -15.76
CA LYS A 37 -5.33 -38.14 -16.03
C LYS A 37 -6.10 -37.95 -14.74
N GLN A 38 -7.13 -37.13 -14.78
CA GLN A 38 -8.04 -36.85 -13.67
C GLN A 38 -9.46 -36.76 -14.22
N THR A 39 -10.44 -37.16 -13.43
CA THR A 39 -11.85 -37.06 -13.81
C THR A 39 -12.64 -36.48 -12.65
N ILE A 40 -13.40 -35.44 -12.95
CA ILE A 40 -14.32 -34.78 -12.03
C ILE A 40 -15.72 -35.33 -12.31
N SER A 41 -16.33 -35.93 -11.30
CA SER A 41 -17.75 -36.29 -11.32
C SER A 41 -18.57 -35.06 -10.94
N LEU A 42 -19.37 -34.56 -11.88
CA LEU A 42 -20.16 -33.34 -11.70
C LEU A 42 -21.52 -33.67 -11.08
N GLU A 43 -22.08 -32.72 -10.34
CA GLU A 43 -23.39 -32.90 -9.67
C GLU A 43 -24.54 -33.14 -10.65
N ASN A 44 -24.41 -32.67 -11.90
CA ASN A 44 -25.37 -32.91 -12.97
C ASN A 44 -25.26 -34.31 -13.62
N GLY A 45 -24.45 -35.21 -13.04
CA GLY A 45 -24.23 -36.57 -13.52
C GLY A 45 -23.27 -36.69 -14.69
N LYS A 46 -22.75 -35.58 -15.22
CA LYS A 46 -21.72 -35.59 -16.27
C LYS A 46 -20.33 -35.79 -15.66
N THR A 47 -19.36 -36.01 -16.53
CA THR A 47 -17.94 -36.06 -16.16
C THR A 47 -17.14 -35.06 -16.97
N PHE A 48 -16.15 -34.46 -16.33
CA PHE A 48 -15.13 -33.64 -16.99
C PHE A 48 -13.76 -34.26 -16.74
N THR A 49 -13.03 -34.57 -17.79
CA THR A 49 -11.74 -35.25 -17.73
C THR A 49 -10.63 -34.31 -18.14
N ILE A 50 -9.53 -34.33 -17.38
CA ILE A 50 -8.30 -33.60 -17.70
C ILE A 50 -7.22 -34.63 -17.96
N THR A 51 -6.65 -34.61 -19.16
CA THR A 51 -5.59 -35.52 -19.59
C THR A 51 -4.33 -34.71 -19.90
N ALA A 52 -3.22 -35.02 -19.23
CA ALA A 52 -1.92 -34.39 -19.44
C ALA A 52 -0.97 -35.39 -20.12
N GLU A 53 -0.99 -35.40 -21.44
CA GLU A 53 -0.14 -36.25 -22.26
C GLU A 53 1.33 -35.89 -22.06
N ASN A 54 2.19 -36.91 -21.94
CA ASN A 54 3.62 -36.76 -21.66
C ASN A 54 3.98 -36.05 -20.34
N ASN A 55 3.04 -35.87 -19.40
CA ASN A 55 3.33 -35.28 -18.10
C ASN A 55 4.34 -36.14 -17.30
N SER A 56 5.36 -35.48 -16.75
CA SER A 56 6.42 -36.09 -15.96
C SER A 56 7.08 -35.03 -15.06
N PRO A 57 7.94 -35.41 -14.10
CA PRO A 57 8.71 -34.44 -13.32
C PRO A 57 9.55 -33.47 -14.17
N ASP A 58 9.92 -33.86 -15.39
CA ASP A 58 10.64 -33.00 -16.35
C ASP A 58 9.70 -32.23 -17.29
N ASN A 59 8.55 -32.80 -17.64
CA ASN A 59 7.63 -32.26 -18.63
C ASN A 59 6.48 -31.50 -17.97
N VAL A 60 6.78 -30.29 -17.50
CA VAL A 60 5.84 -29.46 -16.72
C VAL A 60 5.23 -28.30 -17.51
N TYR A 61 5.63 -28.09 -18.76
CA TYR A 61 5.13 -26.98 -19.59
C TYR A 61 4.09 -27.45 -20.60
N ILE A 62 2.94 -26.78 -20.65
CA ILE A 62 1.92 -27.03 -21.67
C ILE A 62 2.44 -26.54 -23.03
N GLN A 63 2.41 -27.42 -24.02
CA GLN A 63 2.81 -27.17 -25.41
C GLN A 63 1.62 -26.85 -26.31
N SER A 64 0.47 -27.47 -26.03
CA SER A 64 -0.81 -27.23 -26.70
C SER A 64 -1.94 -27.81 -25.86
N ALA A 65 -3.17 -27.33 -26.06
CA ALA A 65 -4.35 -27.91 -25.43
C ALA A 65 -5.48 -28.10 -26.44
N THR A 66 -6.35 -29.08 -26.17
CA THR A 66 -7.64 -29.22 -26.86
C THR A 66 -8.77 -29.38 -25.86
N LEU A 67 -9.87 -28.69 -26.08
CA LEU A 67 -11.11 -28.84 -25.33
C LEU A 67 -12.15 -29.50 -26.23
N ASN A 68 -12.61 -30.68 -25.85
CA ASN A 68 -13.58 -31.48 -26.61
C ASN A 68 -13.17 -31.66 -28.09
N GLY A 69 -11.89 -31.95 -28.31
CA GLY A 69 -11.29 -32.17 -29.63
C GLY A 69 -11.01 -30.91 -30.45
N LYS A 70 -11.35 -29.72 -29.95
CA LYS A 70 -11.07 -28.43 -30.60
C LYS A 70 -9.83 -27.80 -29.99
N GLU A 71 -9.02 -27.14 -30.82
CA GLU A 71 -7.86 -26.37 -30.36
C GLU A 71 -8.26 -25.35 -29.29
N TYR A 72 -7.45 -25.29 -28.23
CA TYR A 72 -7.70 -24.45 -27.07
C TYR A 72 -6.45 -23.65 -26.73
N GLU A 73 -6.49 -22.34 -26.94
CA GLU A 73 -5.33 -21.46 -26.74
C GLU A 73 -5.42 -20.59 -25.50
N LYS A 74 -6.50 -20.66 -24.72
CA LYS A 74 -6.69 -19.78 -23.55
C LYS A 74 -5.95 -20.34 -22.34
N SER A 75 -5.29 -19.47 -21.56
CA SER A 75 -4.65 -19.85 -20.28
C SER A 75 -5.64 -19.85 -19.10
N TYR A 76 -6.93 -19.97 -19.41
CA TYR A 76 -8.01 -20.08 -18.44
C TYR A 76 -9.10 -20.96 -19.02
N ILE A 77 -9.90 -21.61 -18.17
CA ILE A 77 -11.08 -22.38 -18.55
C ILE A 77 -12.34 -21.81 -17.91
N LYS A 78 -13.45 -21.73 -18.64
CA LYS A 78 -14.70 -21.24 -18.06
C LYS A 78 -15.37 -22.31 -17.21
N HIS A 79 -16.07 -21.87 -16.18
CA HIS A 79 -16.92 -22.74 -15.37
C HIS A 79 -17.97 -23.45 -16.25
N ALA A 80 -18.56 -22.74 -17.21
CA ALA A 80 -19.50 -23.29 -18.19
C ALA A 80 -18.91 -24.48 -18.97
N ASP A 81 -17.66 -24.37 -19.43
CA ASP A 81 -16.97 -25.43 -20.18
C ASP A 81 -16.78 -26.70 -19.33
N ILE A 82 -16.54 -26.54 -18.02
CA ILE A 82 -16.38 -27.67 -17.08
C ILE A 82 -17.72 -28.34 -16.83
N ILE A 83 -18.77 -27.59 -16.49
CA ILE A 83 -20.09 -28.16 -16.14
C ILE A 83 -20.81 -28.78 -17.34
N GLU A 84 -20.47 -28.39 -18.56
CA GLU A 84 -20.94 -29.05 -19.78
C GLU A 84 -20.40 -30.49 -19.91
N GLY A 85 -19.32 -30.82 -19.19
CA GLY A 85 -18.61 -32.09 -19.24
C GLY A 85 -17.65 -32.19 -20.42
N GLY A 86 -17.09 -33.39 -20.61
CA GLY A 86 -16.19 -33.68 -21.73
C GLY A 86 -14.72 -33.81 -21.31
N GLU A 87 -13.81 -33.34 -22.15
CA GLU A 87 -12.37 -33.56 -21.97
C GLU A 87 -11.51 -32.35 -22.35
N LEU A 88 -10.57 -32.00 -21.48
CA LEU A 88 -9.46 -31.09 -21.73
C LEU A 88 -8.16 -31.89 -21.78
N ILE A 89 -7.49 -31.86 -22.94
CA ILE A 89 -6.24 -32.58 -23.16
C ILE A 89 -5.10 -31.56 -23.30
N PHE A 90 -4.10 -31.66 -22.44
CA PHE A 90 -2.83 -30.94 -22.54
C PHE A 90 -1.76 -31.86 -23.12
N LYS A 91 -0.93 -31.32 -24.02
CA LYS A 91 0.35 -31.93 -24.38
C LYS A 91 1.46 -31.25 -23.60
N MET A 92 2.16 -32.01 -22.78
CA MET A 92 3.21 -31.49 -21.90
C MET A 92 4.60 -31.61 -22.55
N GLY A 93 5.53 -30.77 -22.12
CA GLY A 93 6.90 -30.73 -22.61
C GLY A 93 7.85 -30.11 -21.59
N LYS A 94 9.16 -30.23 -21.87
CA LYS A 94 10.23 -29.86 -20.93
C LYS A 94 10.57 -28.37 -20.92
N THR A 95 10.20 -27.63 -21.97
CA THR A 95 10.54 -26.20 -22.12
C THR A 95 9.27 -25.36 -22.27
N PRO A 96 9.31 -24.08 -21.86
CA PRO A 96 8.22 -23.14 -22.14
C PRO A 96 7.85 -23.11 -23.62
N SER A 97 6.57 -22.93 -23.90
CA SER A 97 6.04 -22.84 -25.26
C SER A 97 5.38 -21.47 -25.51
N LYS A 98 4.89 -21.23 -26.72
CA LYS A 98 4.09 -20.04 -27.05
C LYS A 98 2.58 -20.25 -26.83
N TRP A 99 2.16 -21.41 -26.31
CA TRP A 99 0.76 -21.68 -26.02
C TRP A 99 0.22 -20.64 -25.02
N ALA A 100 -0.94 -20.08 -25.35
CA ALA A 100 -1.64 -19.06 -24.56
C ALA A 100 -0.85 -17.76 -24.27
N ALA A 101 0.18 -17.45 -25.06
CA ALA A 101 1.03 -16.26 -24.84
C ALA A 101 0.45 -14.95 -25.42
N GLU A 102 -0.62 -15.01 -26.20
CA GLU A 102 -1.25 -13.81 -26.79
C GLU A 102 -2.17 -13.09 -25.79
N ASP A 103 -2.24 -11.75 -25.84
CA ASP A 103 -3.07 -10.93 -24.95
C ASP A 103 -4.56 -11.30 -24.95
N LYS A 104 -5.07 -11.85 -26.06
CA LYS A 104 -6.47 -12.30 -26.17
C LYS A 104 -6.76 -13.60 -25.39
N ASN A 105 -5.71 -14.32 -24.99
CA ASN A 105 -5.77 -15.66 -24.41
C ASN A 105 -5.52 -15.68 -22.89
N ILE A 106 -5.16 -14.55 -22.28
CA ILE A 106 -4.94 -14.42 -20.83
C ILE A 106 -6.24 -14.06 -20.08
N PRO A 107 -6.35 -14.34 -18.77
CA PRO A 107 -7.46 -13.88 -17.96
C PRO A 107 -7.60 -12.36 -18.03
N VAL A 108 -8.84 -11.91 -18.16
CA VAL A 108 -9.14 -10.49 -18.25
C VAL A 108 -8.99 -9.84 -16.88
N SER A 109 -8.08 -8.87 -16.79
CA SER A 109 -8.00 -7.92 -15.69
C SER A 109 -8.71 -6.63 -16.10
N ILE A 110 -9.75 -6.23 -15.36
CA ILE A 110 -10.53 -5.03 -15.65
C ILE A 110 -10.54 -4.13 -14.42
N LEU A 111 -10.10 -2.89 -14.59
CA LEU A 111 -10.55 -1.77 -13.76
C LEU A 111 -11.78 -1.18 -14.44
N LYS A 112 -12.97 -1.63 -14.03
CA LYS A 112 -14.26 -1.09 -14.49
C LYS A 112 -14.59 0.09 -13.58
N GLY A 113 -13.88 1.19 -13.78
CA GLY A 113 -14.07 2.43 -13.05
C GLY A 113 -13.51 3.58 -13.87
N GLU A 114 -14.06 4.77 -13.67
CA GLU A 114 -13.43 5.97 -14.19
C GLU A 114 -12.04 6.10 -13.54
N LYS A 115 -11.02 6.37 -14.35
CA LYS A 115 -9.65 6.51 -13.85
C LYS A 115 -9.62 7.71 -12.91
N LEU A 116 -9.14 7.51 -11.68
CA LEU A 116 -8.95 8.60 -10.70
C LEU A 116 -7.63 9.29 -10.96
N SER A 117 -7.65 10.62 -10.93
CA SER A 117 -6.43 11.44 -10.96
C SER A 117 -5.56 11.11 -9.75
N VAL A 118 -4.24 11.16 -9.93
CA VAL A 118 -3.30 10.92 -8.83
C VAL A 118 -3.37 12.06 -7.82
N THR A 119 -3.39 11.72 -6.53
CA THR A 119 -3.43 12.73 -5.46
C THR A 119 -2.14 13.55 -5.45
N PRO A 120 -2.21 14.89 -5.43
CA PRO A 120 -1.01 15.73 -5.41
C PRO A 120 -0.27 15.62 -4.07
N PHE A 121 0.98 16.07 -4.02
CA PHE A 121 1.84 16.08 -2.83
C PHE A 121 2.52 17.44 -2.66
N ILE A 122 2.83 17.80 -1.40
CA ILE A 122 3.65 18.99 -1.11
C ILE A 122 5.12 18.57 -1.18
N THR A 123 5.95 19.28 -1.93
CA THR A 123 7.38 18.94 -2.05
C THR A 123 8.14 19.16 -0.74
N ASN A 124 7.75 20.16 0.03
CA ASN A 124 8.24 20.37 1.39
C ASN A 124 7.36 19.64 2.42
N ALA A 125 7.90 18.58 3.01
CA ALA A 125 7.20 17.75 4.00
C ALA A 125 7.22 18.33 5.43
N ALA A 126 7.79 19.52 5.65
CA ALA A 126 7.87 20.13 6.98
C ALA A 126 6.47 20.49 7.50
N LEU A 127 6.13 19.97 8.68
CA LEU A 127 4.86 20.25 9.35
C LEU A 127 4.91 21.51 10.23
N THR A 128 6.10 22.05 10.50
CA THR A 128 6.28 23.31 11.22
C THR A 128 7.33 24.22 10.60
N PHE A 129 7.23 25.52 10.86
CA PHE A 129 8.16 26.53 10.35
C PHE A 129 8.27 27.75 11.27
N LYS A 130 9.40 28.47 11.22
CA LYS A 130 9.71 29.61 12.12
C LYS A 130 9.27 30.95 11.52
N ASP A 131 9.73 31.28 10.32
CA ASP A 131 9.47 32.57 9.67
C ASP A 131 8.39 32.47 8.61
N SER A 132 8.72 31.78 7.52
CA SER A 132 7.84 31.44 6.40
C SER A 132 8.19 30.07 5.82
N ILE A 133 7.24 29.44 5.14
CA ILE A 133 7.44 28.17 4.42
C ILE A 133 6.91 28.30 2.99
N LEU A 134 7.65 27.73 2.03
CA LEU A 134 7.22 27.61 0.65
C LEU A 134 6.19 26.47 0.54
N ILE A 135 5.02 26.78 0.03
CA ILE A 135 4.00 25.82 -0.38
C ILE A 135 4.17 25.58 -1.88
N ASP A 136 4.72 24.43 -2.20
CA ASP A 136 4.89 23.93 -3.55
C ASP A 136 4.17 22.57 -3.66
N ILE A 137 3.11 22.53 -4.48
CA ILE A 137 2.23 21.38 -4.64
C ILE A 137 2.44 20.81 -6.04
N GLN A 138 2.76 19.52 -6.11
CA GLN A 138 3.06 18.83 -7.37
C GLN A 138 2.21 17.57 -7.54
N SER A 139 2.09 17.12 -8.78
CA SER A 139 1.38 15.89 -9.16
C SER A 139 2.32 14.98 -9.94
N PRO A 140 2.28 13.64 -9.74
CA PRO A 140 3.05 12.69 -10.53
C PRO A 140 2.65 12.62 -12.01
N GLU A 141 1.45 13.08 -12.35
CA GLU A 141 0.96 13.22 -13.73
C GLU A 141 0.55 14.67 -14.02
N GLU A 142 0.52 15.05 -15.30
CA GLU A 142 0.09 16.37 -15.75
C GLU A 142 -1.39 16.60 -15.39
N ALA A 143 -1.65 17.50 -14.44
CA ALA A 143 -2.97 17.77 -13.89
C ALA A 143 -3.07 19.20 -13.37
N ASP A 144 -4.28 19.76 -13.44
CA ASP A 144 -4.61 21.03 -12.78
C ASP A 144 -4.78 20.76 -11.27
N ILE A 145 -4.03 21.50 -10.45
CA ILE A 145 -4.05 21.34 -8.99
C ILE A 145 -4.91 22.45 -8.39
N TYR A 146 -5.82 22.09 -7.50
CA TYR A 146 -6.66 23.01 -6.77
C TYR A 146 -6.37 22.91 -5.27
N TYR A 147 -6.36 24.04 -4.58
CA TYR A 147 -6.11 24.07 -3.13
C TYR A 147 -7.02 25.03 -2.36
N SER A 148 -7.13 24.82 -1.05
CA SER A 148 -7.82 25.69 -0.10
C SER A 148 -7.15 25.65 1.29
N PHE A 149 -7.38 26.66 2.13
CA PHE A 149 -6.89 26.70 3.52
C PHE A 149 -7.96 26.33 4.57
N GLY A 150 -9.08 25.77 4.12
CA GLY A 150 -10.17 25.32 4.99
C GLY A 150 -10.87 24.11 4.40
N LYS A 151 -11.54 23.33 5.26
CA LYS A 151 -12.26 22.11 4.87
C LYS A 151 -13.47 22.37 3.96
N ASP A 152 -13.78 23.64 3.67
CA ASP A 152 -14.89 24.02 2.82
C ASP A 152 -14.56 23.74 1.35
N SER A 153 -15.19 22.70 0.81
CA SER A 153 -15.06 22.25 -0.57
C SER A 153 -15.51 23.26 -1.62
N SER A 154 -16.15 24.37 -1.22
CA SER A 154 -16.58 25.43 -2.15
C SER A 154 -15.50 26.46 -2.49
N ASN A 155 -14.39 26.52 -1.72
CA ASN A 155 -13.38 27.58 -1.82
C ASN A 155 -12.02 27.09 -2.35
N PHE A 156 -12.03 26.10 -3.24
CA PHE A 156 -10.82 25.65 -3.92
C PHE A 156 -10.47 26.59 -5.07
N ARG A 157 -9.18 26.96 -5.15
CA ARG A 157 -8.63 27.81 -6.20
C ARG A 157 -7.48 27.12 -6.91
N LEU A 158 -7.27 27.47 -8.19
CA LEU A 158 -6.19 26.90 -9.00
C LEU A 158 -4.82 27.26 -8.39
N PHE A 159 -3.93 26.28 -8.34
CA PHE A 159 -2.54 26.44 -7.97
C PHE A 159 -1.73 26.76 -9.23
N GLU A 160 -1.38 28.03 -9.42
CA GLU A 160 -0.63 28.51 -10.59
C GLU A 160 0.88 28.45 -10.38
N GLU A 161 1.33 28.86 -9.19
CA GLU A 161 2.75 28.89 -8.83
C GLU A 161 2.96 28.70 -7.31
N PRO A 162 4.15 28.21 -6.89
CA PRO A 162 4.52 28.13 -5.48
C PRO A 162 4.49 29.48 -4.78
N PHE A 163 4.03 29.49 -3.53
CA PHE A 163 3.92 30.72 -2.73
C PHE A 163 4.35 30.50 -1.28
N TYR A 164 4.75 31.58 -0.61
CA TYR A 164 5.12 31.54 0.80
C TYR A 164 3.92 31.81 1.71
N VAL A 165 3.90 31.12 2.85
CA VAL A 165 3.00 31.43 3.97
C VAL A 165 3.82 31.73 5.23
N ASP A 166 3.33 32.66 6.03
CA ASP A 166 3.97 33.15 7.25
C ASP A 166 3.08 32.99 8.50
N THR A 167 2.00 32.21 8.39
CA THR A 167 1.04 31.89 9.45
C THR A 167 0.66 30.41 9.41
N SER A 168 0.20 29.86 10.52
CA SER A 168 -0.28 28.47 10.55
C SER A 168 -1.46 28.29 9.60
N ILE A 169 -1.46 27.19 8.85
CA ILE A 169 -2.49 26.88 7.85
C ILE A 169 -2.94 25.41 7.95
N ASP A 170 -4.19 25.17 7.59
CA ASP A 170 -4.70 23.84 7.26
C ASP A 170 -4.91 23.77 5.75
N LEU A 171 -3.94 23.22 5.02
CA LEU A 171 -3.98 23.12 3.57
C LEU A 171 -4.79 21.89 3.14
N TYR A 172 -5.62 22.06 2.13
CA TYR A 172 -6.31 20.98 1.41
C TYR A 172 -6.03 21.12 -0.08
N ALA A 173 -5.77 20.01 -0.78
CA ALA A 173 -5.50 20.04 -2.22
C ALA A 173 -6.01 18.79 -2.94
N TYR A 174 -6.42 18.93 -4.20
CA TYR A 174 -6.72 17.81 -5.10
C TYR A 174 -6.23 18.14 -6.52
N ALA A 175 -6.08 17.10 -7.34
CA ALA A 175 -5.67 17.23 -8.73
C ALA A 175 -6.79 16.78 -9.66
N LYS A 176 -6.82 17.40 -10.84
CA LYS A 176 -7.76 17.11 -11.92
C LYS A 176 -7.01 16.87 -13.22
N CYS A 177 -6.97 15.62 -13.65
CA CYS A 177 -6.47 15.24 -14.97
C CYS A 177 -7.63 15.17 -15.97
N GLN A 178 -7.41 15.61 -17.22
CA GLN A 178 -8.43 15.53 -18.25
C GLN A 178 -8.86 14.07 -18.51
N GLY A 179 -10.18 13.84 -18.59
CA GLY A 179 -10.75 12.52 -18.84
C GLY A 179 -10.67 11.56 -17.64
N GLN A 180 -10.27 12.06 -16.46
CA GLN A 180 -10.22 11.32 -15.20
C GLN A 180 -11.19 11.94 -14.19
N MET A 181 -11.59 11.16 -13.19
CA MET A 181 -12.22 11.71 -11.98
C MET A 181 -11.20 12.53 -11.19
N ASP A 182 -11.68 13.53 -10.45
CA ASP A 182 -10.85 14.29 -9.52
C ASP A 182 -10.18 13.34 -8.50
N SER A 183 -8.96 13.66 -8.09
CA SER A 183 -8.25 12.88 -7.08
C SER A 183 -8.96 12.95 -5.73
N TYR A 184 -8.56 12.09 -4.79
CA TYR A 184 -8.86 12.35 -3.38
C TYR A 184 -8.25 13.69 -2.94
N VAL A 185 -8.92 14.34 -1.98
CA VAL A 185 -8.43 15.57 -1.35
C VAL A 185 -7.39 15.19 -0.30
N MET A 186 -6.15 15.64 -0.48
CA MET A 186 -5.11 15.58 0.54
C MET A 186 -5.27 16.74 1.53
N SER A 187 -4.78 16.57 2.75
CA SER A 187 -4.77 17.63 3.76
C SER A 187 -3.46 17.66 4.55
N SER A 188 -2.97 18.84 4.90
CA SER A 188 -1.78 19.04 5.74
C SER A 188 -1.95 20.24 6.67
N SER A 189 -1.77 20.02 7.98
CA SER A 189 -1.76 21.07 8.99
C SER A 189 -0.33 21.53 9.26
N ILE A 190 0.00 22.73 8.81
CA ILE A 190 1.35 23.29 8.89
C ILE A 190 1.35 24.41 9.93
N LYS A 191 2.17 24.31 10.98
CA LYS A 191 2.15 25.23 12.12
C LYS A 191 3.34 26.18 12.14
N LYS A 192 3.08 27.46 12.32
CA LYS A 192 4.11 28.44 12.68
C LYS A 192 4.50 28.26 14.15
N ILE A 193 5.80 28.13 14.40
CA ILE A 193 6.40 27.99 15.73
C ILE A 193 7.30 29.18 16.04
N PRO A 194 7.52 29.53 17.32
CA PRO A 194 8.45 30.60 17.67
C PRO A 194 9.87 30.33 17.16
N GLY A 195 10.41 31.25 16.38
CA GLY A 195 11.81 31.23 15.96
C GLY A 195 12.80 31.55 17.10
N GLY A 196 14.07 31.33 16.83
CA GLY A 196 15.19 31.68 17.73
C GLY A 196 15.47 30.68 18.85
N ARG A 197 14.74 29.56 18.92
CA ARG A 197 15.02 28.50 19.89
C ARG A 197 16.05 27.52 19.38
N SER A 198 16.84 26.99 20.29
CA SER A 198 17.74 25.86 20.04
C SER A 198 17.67 24.88 21.21
N ILE A 199 18.13 23.65 20.98
CA ILE A 199 18.21 22.61 21.98
C ILE A 199 19.56 21.93 21.89
N ILE A 200 20.13 21.61 23.04
CA ILE A 200 21.28 20.73 23.19
C ILE A 200 20.78 19.52 23.95
N ILE A 201 20.87 18.33 23.36
CA ILE A 201 20.50 17.07 24.01
C ILE A 201 21.78 16.44 24.54
N ASN A 202 21.88 16.28 25.86
CA ASN A 202 23.00 15.65 26.55
C ASN A 202 22.78 14.13 26.71
N ALA A 203 22.13 13.52 25.73
CA ALA A 203 21.74 12.11 25.71
C ALA A 203 21.75 11.62 24.26
N GLU A 204 21.93 10.31 24.08
CA GLU A 204 21.92 9.66 22.77
C GLU A 204 20.57 8.97 22.56
N TYR A 205 19.75 9.54 21.67
CA TYR A 205 18.50 8.90 21.30
C TYR A 205 18.75 7.68 20.40
N ASN A 206 17.89 6.68 20.52
CA ASN A 206 17.93 5.48 19.71
C ASN A 206 17.71 5.84 18.22
N PRO A 207 18.57 5.41 17.29
CA PRO A 207 18.42 5.70 15.85
C PRO A 207 17.10 5.25 15.23
N GLN A 208 16.39 4.30 15.86
CA GLN A 208 15.06 3.86 15.43
C GLN A 208 13.94 4.85 15.81
N TYR A 209 14.19 5.74 16.77
CA TYR A 209 13.21 6.67 17.35
C TYR A 209 13.85 8.05 17.50
N THR A 210 14.07 8.73 16.38
CA THR A 210 14.79 10.02 16.36
C THR A 210 13.86 11.23 16.48
N ALA A 211 12.55 11.08 16.25
CA ALA A 211 11.60 12.19 16.13
C ALA A 211 12.01 13.28 15.12
N GLY A 212 12.77 12.93 14.08
CA GLY A 212 13.31 13.93 13.14
C GLY A 212 14.60 14.60 13.61
N GLY A 213 15.23 14.10 14.69
CA GLY A 213 16.49 14.59 15.25
C GLY A 213 16.27 15.57 16.40
N ASP A 214 17.28 16.37 16.72
CA ASP A 214 17.30 17.26 17.89
C ASP A 214 16.12 18.23 17.91
N GLU A 215 15.76 18.81 16.77
CA GLU A 215 14.66 19.77 16.69
C GLU A 215 13.29 19.15 17.00
N GLY A 216 13.14 17.82 16.94
CA GLY A 216 11.89 17.11 17.22
C GLY A 216 11.32 17.34 18.63
N LEU A 217 12.16 17.73 19.59
CA LEU A 217 11.69 18.08 20.95
C LEU A 217 11.18 19.53 21.07
N ILE A 218 11.49 20.38 20.08
CA ILE A 218 11.14 21.80 20.05
C ILE A 218 10.33 22.20 18.81
N ASP A 219 9.93 21.25 17.98
CA ASP A 219 9.21 21.45 16.72
C ASP A 219 7.69 21.65 16.91
N TYR A 220 7.17 21.52 18.15
CA TYR A 220 5.75 21.59 18.52
C TYR A 220 4.86 20.46 17.99
N ILE A 221 5.44 19.43 17.37
CA ILE A 221 4.75 18.22 16.96
C ILE A 221 4.66 17.30 18.18
N ARG A 222 3.48 16.72 18.41
CA ARG A 222 3.25 15.77 19.50
C ARG A 222 3.08 14.38 18.90
N GLY A 223 3.69 13.40 19.54
CA GLY A 223 3.42 12.00 19.26
C GLY A 223 1.99 11.60 19.62
N GLY A 224 1.44 10.66 18.84
CA GLY A 224 0.15 10.02 19.12
C GLY A 224 0.29 8.81 20.05
N GLU A 225 -0.77 8.02 20.16
CA GLU A 225 -0.81 6.80 20.99
C GLU A 225 0.04 5.65 20.45
N ASP A 226 0.54 5.74 19.21
CA ASP A 226 1.45 4.77 18.62
C ASP A 226 2.85 5.37 18.49
N PHE A 227 3.80 4.80 19.24
CA PHE A 227 5.21 5.23 19.21
C PHE A 227 5.87 5.04 17.84
N ARG A 228 5.31 4.19 16.98
CA ARG A 228 5.83 3.90 15.63
C ARG A 228 5.51 4.99 14.61
N THR A 229 4.71 5.99 14.98
CA THR A 229 4.35 7.13 14.11
C THR A 229 5.51 8.07 13.79
N GLY A 230 6.68 7.86 14.41
CA GLY A 230 7.90 8.61 14.11
C GLY A 230 8.02 9.95 14.84
N ASN A 231 7.00 10.36 15.60
CA ASN A 231 6.97 11.62 16.36
C ASN A 231 7.42 11.44 17.83
N TRP A 232 8.10 10.35 18.13
CA TRP A 232 8.59 10.02 19.47
C TRP A 232 10.10 9.81 19.43
N GLN A 233 10.79 10.37 20.41
CA GLN A 233 12.22 10.17 20.59
C GLN A 233 12.46 9.14 21.69
N GLY A 234 13.29 8.14 21.43
CA GLY A 234 13.51 7.02 22.34
C GLY A 234 14.87 7.08 23.01
N TYR A 235 14.92 6.82 24.31
CA TYR A 235 16.16 6.77 25.10
C TYR A 235 16.22 5.45 25.87
N GLN A 236 17.39 4.84 25.94
CA GLN A 236 17.57 3.53 26.57
C GLN A 236 18.81 3.52 27.46
N ALA A 237 18.67 2.94 28.66
CA ALA A 237 19.75 2.72 29.63
C ALA A 237 20.57 3.98 29.98
N GLN A 238 19.91 5.14 29.97
CA GLN A 238 20.49 6.44 30.28
C GLN A 238 19.40 7.39 30.76
N ASP A 239 19.80 8.45 31.47
CA ASP A 239 18.93 9.58 31.75
C ASP A 239 18.81 10.47 30.52
N PHE A 240 17.65 11.10 30.36
CA PHE A 240 17.45 12.13 29.35
C PHE A 240 17.71 13.50 29.98
N GLU A 241 18.69 14.24 29.45
CA GLU A 241 18.96 15.63 29.80
C GLU A 241 19.01 16.48 28.54
N ALA A 242 18.39 17.66 28.56
CA ALA A 242 18.48 18.62 27.48
C ALA A 242 18.41 20.07 27.98
N VAL A 243 19.14 20.95 27.30
CA VAL A 243 19.12 22.40 27.54
C VAL A 243 18.42 23.07 26.36
N VAL A 244 17.29 23.71 26.63
CA VAL A 244 16.54 24.48 25.62
C VAL A 244 16.85 25.97 25.79
N ASP A 245 17.51 26.56 24.80
CA ASP A 245 17.65 28.01 24.71
C ASP A 245 16.40 28.60 24.05
N LEU A 246 15.73 29.51 24.77
CA LEU A 246 14.53 30.18 24.29
C LEU A 246 14.82 31.36 23.34
N GLY A 247 16.10 31.72 23.15
CA GLY A 247 16.59 32.78 22.26
C GLY A 247 16.37 34.20 22.80
N LYS A 248 15.54 34.37 23.82
CA LYS A 248 15.30 35.64 24.51
C LYS A 248 14.81 35.41 25.93
N VAL A 249 15.17 36.33 26.82
CA VAL A 249 14.66 36.38 28.20
C VAL A 249 13.15 36.56 28.17
N GLN A 250 12.43 35.62 28.77
CA GLN A 250 10.98 35.63 28.86
C GLN A 250 10.48 34.89 30.11
N LYS A 251 9.28 35.23 30.57
CA LYS A 251 8.65 34.53 31.69
C LYS A 251 8.09 33.19 31.24
N ILE A 252 8.46 32.11 31.93
CA ILE A 252 7.91 30.77 31.71
C ILE A 252 6.80 30.54 32.74
N ASN A 253 5.60 30.20 32.27
CA ASN A 253 4.47 29.89 33.15
C ASN A 253 4.18 28.39 33.23
N VAL A 254 4.49 27.66 32.15
CA VAL A 254 4.17 26.23 32.03
C VAL A 254 5.24 25.57 31.17
N VAL A 255 5.69 24.40 31.60
CA VAL A 255 6.48 23.45 30.80
C VAL A 255 5.67 22.15 30.69
N LYS A 256 5.61 21.56 29.50
CA LYS A 256 4.84 20.34 29.23
C LYS A 256 5.68 19.32 28.47
N ALA A 257 5.98 18.21 29.12
CA ALA A 257 6.55 17.02 28.49
C ALA A 257 5.44 15.97 28.23
N GLY A 258 5.62 15.16 27.20
CA GLY A 258 4.76 14.02 26.90
C GLY A 258 5.60 12.75 26.91
N PHE A 259 5.04 11.68 27.48
CA PHE A 259 5.68 10.37 27.58
C PHE A 259 4.67 9.30 27.17
N ILE A 260 5.15 8.21 26.60
CA ILE A 260 4.32 7.07 26.20
C ILE A 260 4.73 5.81 26.98
N GLN A 261 3.77 4.95 27.27
CA GLN A 261 4.00 3.67 27.92
C GLN A 261 3.39 2.53 27.09
N ASP A 262 4.20 1.54 26.77
CA ASP A 262 3.78 0.26 26.19
C ASP A 262 4.65 -0.86 26.75
N LEU A 263 4.14 -1.54 27.79
CA LEU A 263 4.87 -2.58 28.51
C LEU A 263 5.19 -3.80 27.63
N ARG A 264 4.41 -4.06 26.57
CA ARG A 264 4.68 -5.17 25.64
C ARG A 264 5.91 -4.89 24.79
N SER A 265 6.16 -3.60 24.53
CA SER A 265 7.30 -3.09 23.77
C SER A 265 8.44 -2.61 24.69
N TRP A 266 8.32 -2.86 26.00
CA TRP A 266 9.29 -2.45 27.03
C TRP A 266 9.53 -0.93 27.08
N ILE A 267 8.51 -0.15 26.72
CA ILE A 267 8.51 1.31 26.84
C ILE A 267 7.87 1.67 28.17
N VAL A 268 8.67 2.24 29.06
CA VAL A 268 8.27 2.57 30.43
C VAL A 268 8.30 4.08 30.65
N MET A 269 7.47 4.56 31.59
CA MET A 269 7.51 5.94 32.03
C MET A 269 8.84 6.26 32.73
N PRO A 270 9.32 7.51 32.67
CA PRO A 270 10.46 7.92 33.48
C PRO A 270 10.14 7.79 34.97
N GLU A 271 11.14 7.46 35.78
CA GLU A 271 10.96 7.34 37.23
C GLU A 271 10.62 8.69 37.88
N TYR A 272 11.22 9.78 37.39
CA TYR A 272 10.94 11.15 37.78
C TYR A 272 11.25 12.11 36.63
N VAL A 273 10.77 13.35 36.75
CA VAL A 273 11.05 14.44 35.79
C VAL A 273 11.41 15.69 36.59
N GLU A 274 12.53 16.32 36.24
CA GLU A 274 13.01 17.58 36.80
C GLU A 274 13.13 18.62 35.68
N ILE A 275 12.75 19.87 35.95
CA ILE A 275 12.70 20.99 35.00
C ILE A 275 13.26 22.24 35.67
#